data_AF-A0AAQ1P1E3-F1
#
_entry.id   AF-A0AAQ1P1E3-F1
#
_cell.length_a   1.000
_cell.length_b   1.000
_cell.length_c   1.000
_cell.angle_alpha   90.00
_cell.angle_beta   90.00
_cell.angle_gamma   90.00
#
_symmetry.space_group_name_H-M   'P 1'
#
loop_
_entity.id
_entity.type
_entity.pdbx_description
1 polymer ?
#
loop_
_entity_poly.entity_id
_entity_poly.type
_entity_poly.pdbx_seq_one_letter_code
_entity_poly.pdbx_strand_id
1 'polypeptide(L)'
;MILQELVKYYERKLEEREIAREGFETKEIPYLIEIDEEGNFIRFISTWQDEKKKRASSYTIPKAVIRSRGIEANLLWDNFEYIFGLEKKEKQKDFIRKIQDLESKSEEPSSLTSILNFFSKLKMPELKKDPLWAEIEEDKHYLTFKLQGQNEIICSDKTIVQTISQNASDDEVEKGICLVSGKTNPIERLHSKISLTGANTSGANLVSFNLDAFESYGKKQGSNAPTSKYANFAYGTSISSLTSKDSRQKILIGNTTMMFWSETKNELEDEFLSLLKPSDEDQKKDSKRKQEARSNQTIKEHFVSPFTGKLQHLLNDGTKFFILGLAPNAARISVRFWYPSTVGEISKNINQHFTDLKLEIHNIESGFISLNRILSSTAIQGKMENVSPLLSGKLVTSIISGSEYPRTLLSSILIRLKAEKEISFVRVSVLKAILNRKGRFEKFKNYKELTTSMDEENINVAYRLGRLFAVMERLQERANPGINATIRDRYFSSASSRPATVFPVLFNLSMHHASKSGSVWFEKLKGEILAPLSGRIPNTFSLEEQGLFAVGYYHQRNELFKKKEELSQGE
;
A
#
# COMPACT_ATOMS: atom_id res chain seq x y z
N MET A 1 14.85 16.61 3.30
CA MET A 1 14.72 15.63 4.43
C MET A 1 13.25 15.27 4.62
N ILE A 2 12.92 14.09 5.20
CA ILE A 2 11.53 13.59 5.33
C ILE A 2 10.57 14.64 5.94
N LEU A 3 10.94 15.22 7.08
CA LEU A 3 10.09 16.19 7.78
C LEU A 3 9.84 17.45 6.94
N GLN A 4 10.83 17.90 6.16
CA GLN A 4 10.68 19.07 5.28
C GLN A 4 9.64 18.81 4.18
N GLU A 5 9.70 17.63 3.55
CA GLU A 5 8.76 17.28 2.48
C GLU A 5 7.34 17.03 3.02
N LEU A 6 7.21 16.58 4.27
CA LEU A 6 5.92 16.50 4.96
C LEU A 6 5.34 17.88 5.33
N VAL A 7 6.19 18.84 5.72
CA VAL A 7 5.76 20.23 5.95
C VAL A 7 5.30 20.89 4.64
N LYS A 8 6.03 20.68 3.54
CA LYS A 8 5.59 21.17 2.22
C LYS A 8 4.27 20.53 1.77
N TYR A 9 4.10 19.22 2.01
CA TYR A 9 2.81 18.55 1.75
C TYR A 9 1.67 19.20 2.57
N TYR A 10 1.94 19.53 3.84
CA TYR A 10 0.98 20.23 4.69
C TYR A 10 0.61 21.59 4.10
N GLU A 11 1.60 22.41 3.75
CA GLU A 11 1.41 23.74 3.17
C GLU A 11 0.58 23.68 1.88
N ARG A 12 0.91 22.75 0.97
CA ARG A 12 0.13 22.50 -0.26
C ARG A 12 -1.33 22.13 0.05
N LYS A 13 -1.56 21.18 0.96
CA LYS A 13 -2.91 20.74 1.31
C LYS A 13 -3.71 21.81 2.06
N LEU A 14 -3.03 22.70 2.77
CA LEU A 14 -3.63 23.84 3.45
C LEU A 14 -4.13 24.87 2.42
N GLU A 15 -3.35 25.15 1.38
CA GLU A 15 -3.77 26.01 0.25
C GLU A 15 -4.97 25.41 -0.49
N GLU A 16 -5.00 24.08 -0.67
CA GLU A 16 -6.13 23.33 -1.26
C GLU A 16 -7.37 23.23 -0.34
N ARG A 17 -7.25 23.67 0.93
CA ARG A 17 -8.29 23.52 1.99
C ARG A 17 -8.69 22.07 2.27
N GLU A 18 -7.78 21.14 2.02
CA GLU A 18 -7.98 19.69 2.24
C GLU A 18 -7.44 19.21 3.60
N ILE A 19 -6.83 20.10 4.40
CA ILE A 19 -6.23 19.77 5.69
C ILE A 19 -6.46 20.87 6.74
N ALA A 20 -6.51 20.48 8.02
CA ALA A 20 -6.75 21.40 9.12
C ALA A 20 -5.59 22.38 9.34
N ARG A 21 -5.92 23.63 9.67
CA ARG A 21 -4.96 24.70 10.02
C ARG A 21 -4.29 24.43 11.39
N GLU A 22 -3.17 25.09 11.67
CA GLU A 22 -2.50 24.99 12.98
C GLU A 22 -3.46 25.28 14.14
N GLY A 23 -3.41 24.44 15.18
CA GLY A 23 -4.33 24.50 16.32
C GLY A 23 -5.63 23.71 16.14
N PHE A 24 -5.87 23.13 14.95
CA PHE A 24 -7.08 22.35 14.63
C PHE A 24 -6.74 20.92 14.23
N GLU A 25 -7.73 20.03 14.32
CA GLU A 25 -7.67 18.68 13.77
C GLU A 25 -9.00 18.27 13.14
N THR A 26 -8.95 17.26 12.27
CA THR A 26 -10.17 16.64 11.73
C THR A 26 -10.56 15.46 12.62
N LYS A 27 -11.79 15.48 13.16
CA LYS A 27 -12.28 14.46 14.09
C LYS A 27 -13.71 14.06 13.80
N GLU A 28 -13.98 12.76 13.90
CA GLU A 28 -15.33 12.22 13.92
C GLU A 28 -16.04 12.60 15.24
N ILE A 29 -17.17 13.30 15.16
CA ILE A 29 -17.98 13.72 16.33
C ILE A 29 -19.39 13.12 16.20
N PRO A 30 -19.70 12.03 16.94
CA PRO A 30 -20.96 11.30 16.79
C PRO A 30 -22.24 12.10 17.05
N TYR A 31 -22.20 13.08 17.97
CA TYR A 31 -23.38 13.85 18.33
C TYR A 31 -23.12 15.35 18.39
N LEU A 32 -24.13 16.14 18.02
CA LEU A 32 -24.14 17.59 18.19
C LEU A 32 -25.19 17.98 19.23
N ILE A 33 -24.91 19.06 19.96
CA ILE A 33 -25.86 19.75 20.84
C ILE A 33 -26.41 20.95 20.07
N GLU A 34 -27.68 20.89 19.66
CA GLU A 34 -28.34 22.02 18.99
C GLU A 34 -28.93 22.97 20.03
N ILE A 35 -28.53 24.23 19.99
CA ILE A 35 -28.98 25.31 20.88
C ILE A 35 -29.50 26.51 20.06
N ASP A 36 -30.42 27.29 20.61
CA ASP A 36 -30.79 28.59 20.04
C ASP A 36 -29.81 29.71 20.44
N GLU A 37 -30.04 30.93 19.94
CA GLU A 37 -29.19 32.10 20.20
C GLU A 37 -29.18 32.48 21.70
N GLU A 38 -30.27 32.21 22.42
CA GLU A 38 -30.39 32.43 23.86
C GLU A 38 -29.77 31.31 24.71
N GLY A 39 -29.24 30.25 24.09
CA GLY A 39 -28.64 29.10 24.74
C GLY A 39 -29.63 28.07 25.30
N ASN A 40 -30.89 28.09 24.89
CA ASN A 40 -31.82 27.02 25.26
C ASN A 40 -31.53 25.76 24.44
N PHE A 41 -31.63 24.60 25.10
CA PHE A 41 -31.45 23.31 24.45
C PHE A 41 -32.62 23.01 23.49
N ILE A 42 -32.30 22.62 22.26
CA ILE A 42 -33.29 22.20 21.26
C ILE A 42 -33.38 20.68 21.18
N ARG A 43 -32.26 20.00 20.88
CA ARG A 43 -32.15 18.54 20.77
C ARG A 43 -30.70 18.07 20.62
N PHE A 44 -30.47 16.77 20.74
CA PHE A 44 -29.27 16.14 20.20
C PHE A 44 -29.44 15.78 18.71
N ILE A 45 -28.35 15.83 17.95
CA ILE A 45 -28.32 15.40 16.55
C ILE A 45 -27.26 14.31 16.38
N SER A 46 -27.68 13.13 15.92
CA SER A 46 -26.77 12.06 15.49
C SER A 46 -26.10 12.41 14.17
N THR A 47 -24.79 12.15 14.06
CA THR A 47 -24.00 12.37 12.84
C THR A 47 -23.46 11.07 12.24
N TRP A 48 -23.91 9.92 12.74
CA TRP A 48 -23.53 8.61 12.23
C TRP A 48 -23.90 8.49 10.74
N GLN A 49 -22.90 8.18 9.91
CA GLN A 49 -23.08 7.90 8.49
C GLN A 49 -23.23 6.41 8.23
N ASP A 50 -22.63 5.58 9.09
CA ASP A 50 -22.75 4.11 9.09
C ASP A 50 -22.58 3.61 10.53
N GLU A 51 -23.70 3.34 11.21
CA GLU A 51 -23.74 2.87 12.60
C GLU A 51 -23.05 1.51 12.75
N LYS A 52 -23.17 0.61 11.76
CA LYS A 52 -22.56 -0.72 11.81
C LYS A 52 -21.03 -0.65 11.76
N LYS A 53 -20.49 0.35 11.05
CA LYS A 53 -19.04 0.60 11.00
C LYS A 53 -18.56 1.60 12.05
N LYS A 54 -19.45 2.08 12.93
CA LYS A 54 -19.18 3.15 13.90
C LYS A 54 -18.44 4.32 13.24
N ARG A 55 -19.02 4.86 12.17
CA ARG A 55 -18.45 5.99 11.41
C ARG A 55 -19.34 7.22 11.52
N ALA A 56 -18.84 8.24 12.19
CA ALA A 56 -19.53 9.53 12.36
C ALA A 56 -19.02 10.58 11.35
N SER A 57 -19.74 11.69 11.24
CA SER A 57 -19.32 12.80 10.41
C SER A 57 -18.06 13.45 10.98
N SER A 58 -17.14 13.82 10.10
CA SER A 58 -15.86 14.44 10.47
C SER A 58 -15.96 15.97 10.41
N TYR A 59 -15.42 16.64 11.42
CA TYR A 59 -15.42 18.09 11.55
C TYR A 59 -14.02 18.63 11.79
N THR A 60 -13.77 19.87 11.37
CA THR A 60 -12.55 20.61 11.74
C THR A 60 -12.80 21.31 13.07
N ILE A 61 -12.12 20.85 14.10
CA ILE A 61 -12.33 21.24 15.50
C ILE A 61 -10.99 21.62 16.15
N PRO A 62 -10.99 22.39 17.26
CA PRO A 62 -9.77 22.69 17.99
C PRO A 62 -9.05 21.41 18.43
N LYS A 63 -7.73 21.38 18.31
CA LYS A 63 -6.90 20.19 18.56
C LYS A 63 -7.10 19.67 19.99
N ALA A 64 -7.25 18.35 20.15
CA ALA A 64 -7.37 17.73 21.46
C ALA A 64 -6.16 18.01 22.37
N VAL A 65 -6.44 18.22 23.65
CA VAL A 65 -5.40 18.35 24.68
C VAL A 65 -4.88 16.98 25.11
N ILE A 66 -3.58 16.90 25.42
CA ILE A 66 -2.98 15.67 25.94
C ILE A 66 -3.24 15.58 27.45
N ARG A 67 -4.10 14.65 27.85
CA ARG A 67 -4.43 14.39 29.27
C ARG A 67 -3.39 13.45 29.88
N SER A 68 -2.33 13.98 30.51
CA SER A 68 -1.30 13.18 31.19
C SER A 68 -1.57 12.97 32.68
N ARG A 69 -1.90 14.05 33.42
CA ARG A 69 -2.33 14.05 34.83
C ARG A 69 -3.16 15.31 35.07
N GLY A 70 -4.37 15.17 35.60
CA GLY A 70 -5.27 16.30 35.89
C GLY A 70 -6.50 16.36 34.99
N ILE A 71 -7.33 17.38 35.25
CA ILE A 71 -8.53 17.69 34.49
C ILE A 71 -8.15 18.75 33.48
N GLU A 72 -8.29 18.43 32.19
CA GLU A 72 -7.99 19.33 31.08
C GLU A 72 -9.00 19.06 29.96
N ALA A 73 -9.90 20.01 29.77
CA ALA A 73 -10.98 19.94 28.80
C ALA A 73 -10.48 20.29 27.40
N ASN A 74 -11.08 19.68 26.38
CA ASN A 74 -10.93 20.14 25.01
C ASN A 74 -11.72 21.46 24.83
N LEU A 75 -11.34 22.27 23.83
CA LEU A 75 -11.98 23.58 23.59
C LEU A 75 -13.18 23.42 22.64
N LEU A 76 -14.39 23.77 23.08
CA LEU A 76 -15.66 23.74 22.31
C LEU A 76 -16.20 22.36 21.90
N TRP A 77 -15.53 21.29 22.27
CA TRP A 77 -15.99 19.91 22.11
C TRP A 77 -15.37 19.06 23.19
N ASP A 78 -16.01 18.00 23.65
CA ASP A 78 -15.41 17.01 24.54
C ASP A 78 -16.28 15.76 24.64
N ASN A 79 -15.87 14.77 25.42
CA ASN A 79 -16.73 13.66 25.78
C ASN A 79 -17.84 14.10 26.75
N PHE A 80 -18.86 13.26 26.85
CA PHE A 80 -20.02 13.46 27.71
C PHE A 80 -19.66 13.87 29.16
N GLU A 81 -18.63 13.27 29.75
CA GLU A 81 -18.24 13.57 31.14
C GLU A 81 -17.72 15.00 31.31
N TYR A 82 -16.97 15.51 30.34
CA TYR A 82 -16.42 16.86 30.39
C TYR A 82 -17.47 17.92 30.08
N ILE A 83 -18.43 17.61 29.22
CA ILE A 83 -19.52 18.55 28.90
C ILE A 83 -20.52 18.63 30.06
N PHE A 84 -20.99 17.50 30.59
CA PHE A 84 -22.08 17.50 31.58
C PHE A 84 -21.62 17.36 33.04
N GLY A 85 -20.40 16.92 33.30
CA GLY A 85 -19.80 16.93 34.65
C GLY A 85 -20.52 16.08 35.70
N LEU A 86 -21.28 15.05 35.32
CA LEU A 86 -22.16 14.30 36.23
C LEU A 86 -21.42 13.58 37.37
N GLU A 87 -20.29 12.96 37.07
CA GLU A 87 -19.46 12.30 38.09
C GLU A 87 -18.46 13.26 38.75
N LYS A 88 -17.95 14.24 37.99
CA LYS A 88 -16.89 15.18 38.41
C LYS A 88 -17.16 16.58 37.86
N LYS A 89 -17.77 17.44 38.68
CA LYS A 89 -18.14 18.81 38.30
C LYS A 89 -16.95 19.65 37.86
N GLU A 90 -15.75 19.35 38.35
CA GLU A 90 -14.52 20.03 38.00
C GLU A 90 -14.21 19.93 36.50
N LYS A 91 -14.60 18.84 35.83
CA LYS A 91 -14.42 18.67 34.38
C LYS A 91 -15.25 19.69 33.58
N GLN A 92 -16.53 19.82 33.92
CA GLN A 92 -17.42 20.81 33.31
C GLN A 92 -16.98 22.24 33.62
N LYS A 93 -16.56 22.50 34.86
CA LYS A 93 -16.02 23.82 35.22
C LYS A 93 -14.80 24.19 34.37
N ASP A 94 -13.89 23.25 34.12
CA ASP A 94 -12.75 23.50 33.25
C ASP A 94 -13.16 23.73 31.79
N PHE A 95 -14.12 22.95 31.28
CA PHE A 95 -14.69 23.13 29.93
C PHE A 95 -15.32 24.53 29.76
N ILE A 96 -16.17 24.95 30.70
CA ILE A 96 -16.80 26.28 30.70
C ILE A 96 -15.74 27.38 30.80
N ARG A 97 -14.75 27.24 31.69
CA ARG A 97 -13.65 28.21 31.86
C ARG A 97 -12.90 28.47 30.56
N LYS A 98 -12.62 27.43 29.77
CA LYS A 98 -11.95 27.57 28.47
C LYS A 98 -12.80 28.34 27.45
N ILE A 99 -14.11 28.16 27.48
CA ILE A 99 -15.03 28.89 26.61
C ILE A 99 -15.11 30.36 27.03
N GLN A 100 -15.15 30.65 28.34
CA GLN A 100 -15.11 32.03 28.86
C GLN A 100 -13.81 32.76 28.49
N ASP A 101 -12.66 32.08 28.60
CA ASP A 101 -11.37 32.65 28.18
C ASP A 101 -11.38 32.99 26.69
N LEU A 102 -11.93 32.10 25.85
CA LEU A 102 -12.05 32.34 24.42
C LEU A 102 -13.03 33.47 24.10
N GLU A 103 -14.17 33.53 24.79
CA GLU A 103 -15.19 34.57 24.63
C GLU A 103 -14.59 35.95 24.92
N SER A 104 -13.80 36.08 25.99
CA SER A 104 -13.17 37.35 26.39
C SER A 104 -12.17 37.90 25.36
N LYS A 105 -11.71 37.05 24.44
CA LYS A 105 -10.72 37.36 23.40
C LYS A 105 -11.34 37.43 21.99
N SER A 106 -12.63 37.13 21.85
CA SER A 106 -13.32 37.11 20.56
C SER A 106 -13.90 38.47 20.22
N GLU A 107 -13.70 38.94 18.99
CA GLU A 107 -14.35 40.16 18.48
C GLU A 107 -15.86 39.97 18.27
N GLU A 108 -16.28 38.75 17.91
CA GLU A 108 -17.69 38.34 17.78
C GLU A 108 -17.98 37.15 18.70
N PRO A 109 -18.40 37.40 19.96
CA PRO A 109 -18.60 36.33 20.94
C PRO A 109 -19.99 35.69 20.94
N SER A 110 -20.94 36.15 20.11
CA SER A 110 -22.37 35.79 20.22
C SER A 110 -22.63 34.28 20.34
N SER A 111 -22.02 33.48 19.48
CA SER A 111 -22.14 32.02 19.49
C SER A 111 -21.48 31.35 20.72
N LEU A 112 -20.41 31.94 21.25
CA LEU A 112 -19.78 31.52 22.51
C LEU A 112 -20.67 31.87 23.70
N THR A 113 -21.28 33.05 23.69
CA THR A 113 -22.25 33.50 24.69
C THR A 113 -23.47 32.57 24.73
N SER A 114 -23.97 32.10 23.58
CA SER A 114 -25.05 31.10 23.53
C SER A 114 -24.65 29.79 24.23
N ILE A 115 -23.40 29.32 24.04
CA ILE A 115 -22.90 28.11 24.74
C ILE A 115 -22.82 28.36 26.25
N LEU A 116 -22.32 29.52 26.68
CA LEU A 116 -22.23 29.85 28.12
C LEU A 116 -23.61 30.00 28.76
N ASN A 117 -24.58 30.56 28.03
CA ASN A 117 -25.99 30.62 28.44
C ASN A 117 -26.62 29.24 28.54
N PHE A 118 -26.26 28.31 27.65
CA PHE A 118 -26.68 26.91 27.76
C PHE A 118 -26.22 26.30 29.08
N PHE A 119 -24.97 26.53 29.48
CA PHE A 119 -24.48 26.01 30.76
C PHE A 119 -25.10 26.72 31.98
N SER A 120 -25.39 28.02 31.91
CA SER A 120 -26.04 28.75 33.01
C SER A 120 -27.50 28.32 33.21
N LYS A 121 -28.19 27.92 32.13
CA LYS A 121 -29.58 27.45 32.12
C LYS A 121 -29.72 25.93 32.13
N LEU A 122 -28.62 25.17 32.28
CA LEU A 122 -28.61 23.73 32.08
C LEU A 122 -29.59 22.99 33.01
N LYS A 123 -30.61 22.36 32.42
CA LYS A 123 -31.60 21.54 33.15
C LYS A 123 -31.50 20.07 32.75
N MET A 124 -30.76 19.31 33.55
CA MET A 124 -30.55 17.87 33.32
C MET A 124 -31.83 17.05 33.05
N PRO A 125 -32.97 17.28 33.74
CA PRO A 125 -34.21 16.55 33.46
C PRO A 125 -34.79 16.80 32.07
N GLU A 126 -34.50 17.94 31.43
CA GLU A 126 -34.96 18.26 30.07
C GLU A 126 -34.09 17.53 29.04
N LEU A 127 -32.77 17.55 29.21
CA LEU A 127 -31.83 16.82 28.34
C LEU A 127 -32.05 15.31 28.39
N LYS A 128 -32.33 14.76 29.57
CA LYS A 128 -32.59 13.32 29.79
C LYS A 128 -33.84 12.79 29.09
N LYS A 129 -34.74 13.67 28.64
CA LYS A 129 -35.94 13.27 27.87
C LYS A 129 -35.64 13.05 26.40
N ASP A 130 -34.51 13.55 25.90
CA ASP A 130 -34.13 13.36 24.50
C ASP A 130 -33.83 11.86 24.24
N PRO A 131 -34.36 11.27 23.15
CA PRO A 131 -34.19 9.85 22.87
C PRO A 131 -32.73 9.42 22.71
N LEU A 132 -31.82 10.34 22.34
CA LEU A 132 -30.40 10.03 22.16
C LEU A 132 -29.60 10.07 23.48
N TRP A 133 -30.18 10.59 24.57
CA TRP A 133 -29.46 10.78 25.83
C TRP A 133 -28.82 9.49 26.35
N ALA A 134 -29.59 8.38 26.38
CA ALA A 134 -29.15 7.12 26.96
C ALA A 134 -27.91 6.57 26.22
N GLU A 135 -27.91 6.64 24.89
CA GLU A 135 -26.80 6.18 24.05
C GLU A 135 -25.56 7.05 24.24
N ILE A 136 -25.73 8.37 24.29
CA ILE A 136 -24.63 9.34 24.50
C ILE A 136 -23.96 9.12 25.87
N GLU A 137 -24.75 8.90 26.92
CA GLU A 137 -24.29 8.70 28.30
C GLU A 137 -23.55 7.37 28.45
N GLU A 138 -24.09 6.28 27.89
CA GLU A 138 -23.53 4.92 28.02
C GLU A 138 -22.12 4.83 27.45
N ASP A 139 -21.93 5.26 26.20
CA ASP A 139 -20.64 5.18 25.49
C ASP A 139 -19.75 6.41 25.72
N LYS A 140 -20.20 7.38 26.54
CA LYS A 140 -19.49 8.64 26.85
C LYS A 140 -19.01 9.34 25.58
N HIS A 141 -19.89 9.46 24.59
CA HIS A 141 -19.54 9.94 23.25
C HIS A 141 -19.00 11.38 23.23
N TYR A 142 -18.27 11.72 22.15
CA TYR A 142 -17.84 13.09 21.90
C TYR A 142 -19.00 13.94 21.36
N LEU A 143 -19.13 15.17 21.87
CA LEU A 143 -20.09 16.16 21.40
C LEU A 143 -19.45 17.52 21.12
N THR A 144 -20.09 18.30 20.26
CA THR A 144 -19.82 19.72 20.03
C THR A 144 -21.13 20.48 19.78
N PHE A 145 -21.08 21.80 19.67
CA PHE A 145 -22.25 22.66 19.63
C PHE A 145 -22.58 23.14 18.21
N LYS A 146 -23.87 23.32 17.95
CA LYS A 146 -24.44 23.86 16.73
C LYS A 146 -25.55 24.86 17.05
N LEU A 147 -25.56 26.00 16.39
CA LEU A 147 -26.67 26.96 16.50
C LEU A 147 -27.85 26.54 15.60
N GLN A 148 -29.07 26.70 16.13
CA GLN A 148 -30.30 26.45 15.40
C GLN A 148 -30.33 27.28 14.10
N GLY A 149 -30.72 26.64 12.99
CA GLY A 149 -30.80 27.30 11.68
C GLY A 149 -29.46 27.48 10.96
N GLN A 150 -28.32 27.24 11.61
CA GLN A 150 -27.02 27.20 10.95
C GLN A 150 -26.73 25.81 10.37
N ASN A 151 -25.87 25.73 9.36
CA ASN A 151 -25.45 24.46 8.76
C ASN A 151 -24.16 23.92 9.37
N GLU A 152 -23.27 24.80 9.83
CA GLU A 152 -21.98 24.45 10.40
C GLU A 152 -22.05 24.39 11.93
N ILE A 153 -21.09 23.70 12.54
CA ILE A 153 -20.92 23.68 13.99
C ILE A 153 -20.23 24.97 14.44
N ILE A 154 -20.47 25.39 15.68
CA ILE A 154 -19.96 26.66 16.21
C ILE A 154 -18.44 26.73 16.10
N CYS A 155 -17.73 25.64 16.41
CA CYS A 155 -16.26 25.65 16.34
C CYS A 155 -15.67 25.72 14.93
N SER A 156 -16.47 25.61 13.87
CA SER A 156 -16.06 25.84 12.48
C SER A 156 -16.28 27.30 12.02
N ASP A 157 -16.93 28.13 12.85
CA ASP A 157 -17.12 29.55 12.56
C ASP A 157 -15.77 30.24 12.31
N LYS A 158 -15.70 31.03 11.23
CA LYS A 158 -14.46 31.71 10.80
C LYS A 158 -13.91 32.64 11.87
N THR A 159 -14.76 33.36 12.60
CA THR A 159 -14.34 34.32 13.63
C THR A 159 -13.72 33.59 14.81
N ILE A 160 -14.41 32.56 15.32
CA ILE A 160 -13.91 31.69 16.40
C ILE A 160 -12.59 31.06 16.01
N VAL A 161 -12.49 30.56 14.78
CA VAL A 161 -11.25 29.93 14.34
C VAL A 161 -10.10 30.95 14.26
N GLN A 162 -10.35 32.18 13.79
CA GLN A 162 -9.35 33.24 13.79
C GLN A 162 -8.88 33.57 15.22
N THR A 163 -9.81 33.71 16.16
CA THR A 163 -9.52 33.97 17.58
C THR A 163 -8.63 32.87 18.18
N ILE A 164 -8.95 31.60 17.91
CA ILE A 164 -8.14 30.46 18.40
C ILE A 164 -6.73 30.49 17.78
N SER A 165 -6.62 30.76 16.48
CA SER A 165 -5.32 30.80 15.80
C SER A 165 -4.42 31.94 16.30
N GLN A 166 -4.97 33.10 16.66
CA GLN A 166 -4.20 34.23 17.20
C GLN A 166 -3.72 33.97 18.64
N ASN A 167 -4.57 33.35 19.46
CA ASN A 167 -4.27 33.09 20.88
C ASN A 167 -3.27 31.96 21.13
N ALA A 168 -2.87 31.20 20.11
CA ALA A 168 -1.88 30.12 20.24
C ALA A 168 -0.42 30.61 20.41
N SER A 169 -0.18 31.94 20.41
CA SER A 169 1.15 32.54 20.22
C SER A 169 1.90 33.00 21.50
N ASP A 170 1.32 32.87 22.70
CA ASP A 170 1.75 33.67 23.87
C ASP A 170 2.41 32.94 25.06
N ASP A 171 2.93 31.72 24.90
CA ASP A 171 3.76 31.12 25.97
C ASP A 171 5.24 31.54 25.83
N GLU A 172 5.89 31.91 26.95
CA GLU A 172 7.34 32.07 27.10
C GLU A 172 8.08 30.75 26.78
N VAL A 173 8.21 30.42 25.51
CA VAL A 173 8.78 29.17 25.04
C VAL A 173 10.20 29.41 24.56
N GLU A 174 11.12 28.53 24.96
CA GLU A 174 12.51 28.52 24.51
C GLU A 174 12.58 28.54 22.97
N LYS A 175 13.17 29.61 22.44
CA LYS A 175 13.37 29.78 20.99
C LYS A 175 14.68 29.13 20.59
N GLY A 176 14.67 28.47 19.44
CA GLY A 176 15.86 27.82 18.87
C GLY A 176 15.75 27.73 17.36
N ILE A 177 16.85 27.34 16.71
CA ILE A 177 16.87 27.12 15.26
C ILE A 177 16.12 25.81 14.97
N CYS A 178 15.01 25.89 14.24
CA CYS A 178 14.28 24.71 13.81
C CYS A 178 15.07 23.97 12.71
N LEU A 179 15.38 22.69 12.92
CA LEU A 179 16.11 21.86 11.95
C LEU A 179 15.34 21.60 10.65
N VAL A 180 14.02 21.81 10.64
CA VAL A 180 13.18 21.61 9.46
C VAL A 180 13.19 22.87 8.58
N SER A 181 12.89 24.03 9.16
CA SER A 181 12.75 25.29 8.43
C SER A 181 14.02 26.16 8.38
N GLY A 182 15.00 25.90 9.25
CA GLY A 182 16.20 26.73 9.42
C GLY A 182 15.95 28.06 10.14
N LYS A 183 14.71 28.36 10.55
CA LYS A 183 14.31 29.63 11.18
C LYS A 183 14.31 29.52 12.70
N THR A 184 14.62 30.62 13.39
CA THR A 184 14.51 30.72 14.85
C THR A 184 13.05 30.85 15.27
N ASN A 185 12.54 29.85 16.00
CA ASN A 185 11.14 29.75 16.42
C ASN A 185 11.03 29.05 17.79
N PRO A 186 9.89 29.16 18.49
CA PRO A 186 9.57 28.34 19.64
C PRO A 186 9.75 26.85 19.34
N ILE A 187 10.60 26.16 20.11
CA ILE A 187 10.89 24.74 19.91
C ILE A 187 9.87 23.89 20.65
N GLU A 188 9.36 22.88 19.96
CA GLU A 188 8.45 21.91 20.54
C GLU A 188 9.21 20.97 21.49
N ARG A 189 8.70 20.84 22.71
CA ARG A 189 9.28 19.93 23.71
C ARG A 189 8.92 18.47 23.43
N LEU A 190 7.66 18.22 23.07
CA LEU A 190 7.12 16.88 22.80
C LEU A 190 6.49 16.84 21.42
N HIS A 191 7.02 15.96 20.59
CA HIS A 191 6.55 15.80 19.22
C HIS A 191 5.19 15.10 19.13
N SER A 192 4.46 15.37 18.05
CA SER A 192 3.14 14.80 17.75
C SER A 192 3.19 13.27 17.77
N LYS A 193 2.17 12.66 18.40
CA LYS A 193 1.93 11.22 18.31
C LYS A 193 1.19 10.91 17.01
N ILE A 194 1.60 9.87 16.33
CA ILE A 194 1.06 9.43 15.05
C ILE A 194 0.39 8.08 15.26
N SER A 195 -0.84 7.95 14.76
CA SER A 195 -1.56 6.69 14.75
C SER A 195 -1.23 5.92 13.47
N LEU A 196 -0.65 4.72 13.61
CA LEU A 196 -0.43 3.80 12.51
C LEU A 196 -1.16 2.49 12.80
N THR A 197 -1.58 1.79 11.76
CA THR A 197 -2.12 0.43 11.91
C THR A 197 -1.10 -0.47 12.60
N GLY A 198 -1.46 -1.04 13.75
CA GLY A 198 -0.57 -1.86 14.57
C GLY A 198 0.31 -1.07 15.55
N ALA A 199 0.18 0.26 15.64
CA ALA A 199 0.73 1.04 16.75
C ALA A 199 -0.15 0.92 18.00
N ASN A 200 0.38 1.34 19.15
CA ASN A 200 -0.41 1.45 20.38
C ASN A 200 -1.62 2.37 20.19
N THR A 201 -2.69 2.14 20.97
CA THR A 201 -3.94 2.93 20.93
C THR A 201 -3.74 4.43 21.18
N SER A 202 -2.66 4.80 21.89
CA SER A 202 -2.30 6.21 22.14
C SER A 202 -1.42 6.83 21.04
N GLY A 203 -1.12 6.10 19.96
CA GLY A 203 -0.16 6.49 18.92
C GLY A 203 1.30 6.28 19.33
N ALA A 204 2.21 6.53 18.37
CA ALA A 204 3.64 6.41 18.55
C ALA A 204 4.37 7.65 18.00
N ASN A 205 5.58 7.92 18.50
CA ASN A 205 6.35 9.08 18.07
C ASN A 205 7.34 8.71 16.95
N LEU A 206 7.43 9.56 15.93
CA LEU A 206 8.49 9.50 14.90
C LEU A 206 9.81 10.06 15.42
N VAL A 207 9.74 11.14 16.20
CA VAL A 207 10.89 11.76 16.88
C VAL A 207 10.57 11.75 18.38
N SER A 208 11.40 11.08 19.18
CA SER A 208 11.23 11.07 20.64
C SER A 208 12.54 10.78 21.37
N PHE A 209 12.72 11.48 22.50
CA PHE A 209 13.81 11.32 23.43
C PHE A 209 13.19 11.22 24.83
N ASN A 210 13.02 9.99 25.31
CA ASN A 210 12.20 9.70 26.49
C ASN A 210 12.97 9.05 27.65
N LEU A 211 14.27 8.82 27.49
CA LEU A 211 15.19 8.31 28.52
C LEU A 211 16.50 9.08 28.41
N ASP A 212 17.22 9.22 29.53
CA ASP A 212 18.50 9.94 29.62
C ASP A 212 19.54 9.43 28.62
N ALA A 213 19.52 8.13 28.31
CA ALA A 213 20.42 7.53 27.31
C ALA A 213 20.22 8.06 25.88
N PHE A 214 19.11 8.75 25.59
CA PHE A 214 18.85 9.37 24.29
C PHE A 214 19.15 10.88 24.29
N GLU A 215 19.44 11.47 25.45
CA GLU A 215 19.81 12.88 25.58
C GLU A 215 21.27 13.09 25.17
N SER A 216 21.55 14.20 24.49
CA SER A 216 22.88 14.50 23.95
C SER A 216 23.21 15.98 24.13
N TYR A 217 24.50 16.29 24.34
CA TYR A 217 25.00 17.67 24.50
C TYR A 217 24.25 18.49 25.57
N GLY A 218 23.82 17.86 26.66
CA GLY A 218 23.05 18.50 27.73
C GLY A 218 21.60 18.87 27.36
N LYS A 219 21.14 18.48 26.16
CA LYS A 219 19.78 18.76 25.67
C LYS A 219 18.83 17.65 26.08
N LYS A 220 17.61 18.04 26.48
CA LYS A 220 16.56 17.12 26.92
C LYS A 220 15.40 17.11 25.94
N GLN A 221 14.74 15.95 25.80
CA GLN A 221 13.51 15.81 25.00
C GLN A 221 13.64 16.43 23.58
N GLY A 222 12.65 17.20 23.13
CA GLY A 222 12.63 17.85 21.81
C GLY A 222 13.81 18.77 21.51
N SER A 223 14.51 19.28 22.53
CA SER A 223 15.73 20.09 22.33
C SER A 223 16.86 19.29 21.67
N ASN A 224 16.84 17.95 21.72
CA ASN A 224 17.79 17.08 20.99
C ASN A 224 17.57 17.10 19.47
N ALA A 225 16.35 17.41 19.01
CA ALA A 225 16.02 17.55 17.59
C ALA A 225 15.13 18.78 17.39
N PRO A 226 15.68 20.00 17.59
CA PRO A 226 14.90 21.21 17.73
C PRO A 226 14.02 21.42 16.51
N THR A 227 12.71 21.30 16.70
CA THR A 227 11.68 21.43 15.68
C THR A 227 10.66 22.44 16.16
N SER A 228 10.26 23.39 15.32
CA SER A 228 9.30 24.41 15.74
C SER A 228 7.92 23.79 16.01
N LYS A 229 7.11 24.45 16.84
CA LYS A 229 5.69 24.09 17.05
C LYS A 229 4.95 23.88 15.73
N TYR A 230 5.07 24.84 14.81
CA TYR A 230 4.50 24.75 13.45
C TYR A 230 4.99 23.53 12.67
N ALA A 231 6.30 23.29 12.61
CA ALA A 231 6.84 22.16 11.86
C ALA A 231 6.37 20.82 12.46
N ASN A 232 6.33 20.72 13.79
CA ASN A 232 5.80 19.56 14.51
C ASN A 232 4.32 19.31 14.25
N PHE A 233 3.53 20.38 14.23
CA PHE A 233 2.12 20.32 13.84
C PHE A 233 1.99 19.85 12.39
N ALA A 234 2.63 20.54 11.45
CA ALA A 234 2.50 20.32 10.03
C ALA A 234 2.87 18.89 9.63
N TYR A 235 4.05 18.37 9.99
CA TYR A 235 4.40 16.99 9.62
C TYR A 235 3.49 15.95 10.29
N GLY A 236 3.04 16.19 11.53
CA GLY A 236 2.17 15.27 12.27
C GLY A 236 0.78 15.19 11.64
N THR A 237 0.26 16.33 11.21
CA THR A 237 -1.00 16.47 10.49
C THR A 237 -0.92 15.87 9.09
N SER A 238 0.20 16.06 8.37
CA SER A 238 0.45 15.41 7.07
C SER A 238 0.40 13.89 7.16
N ILE A 239 1.11 13.29 8.12
CA ILE A 239 1.10 11.83 8.28
C ILE A 239 -0.31 11.34 8.69
N SER A 240 -0.99 12.05 9.58
CA SER A 240 -2.36 11.70 9.97
C SER A 240 -3.33 11.74 8.79
N SER A 241 -3.21 12.74 7.92
CA SER A 241 -4.00 12.85 6.68
C SER A 241 -3.69 11.70 5.73
N LEU A 242 -2.41 11.46 5.43
CA LEU A 242 -1.95 10.38 4.55
C LEU A 242 -2.36 8.99 5.07
N THR A 243 -2.46 8.80 6.39
CA THR A 243 -2.79 7.52 7.04
C THR A 243 -4.27 7.38 7.42
N SER A 244 -5.09 8.42 7.20
CA SER A 244 -6.54 8.41 7.46
C SER A 244 -7.24 7.26 6.76
N LYS A 245 -8.36 6.76 7.30
CA LYS A 245 -9.04 5.54 6.82
C LYS A 245 -9.33 5.58 5.31
N ASP A 246 -9.75 6.73 4.79
CA ASP A 246 -10.17 6.91 3.40
C ASP A 246 -9.04 7.39 2.45
N SER A 247 -7.84 7.65 2.98
CA SER A 247 -6.72 8.06 2.14
C SER A 247 -6.37 6.97 1.13
N ARG A 248 -6.32 7.38 -0.15
CA ARG A 248 -5.81 6.58 -1.27
C ARG A 248 -4.30 6.65 -1.40
N GLN A 249 -3.64 7.57 -0.69
CA GLN A 249 -2.20 7.81 -0.74
C GLN A 249 -1.40 6.89 0.20
N LYS A 250 -1.95 5.71 0.51
CA LYS A 250 -1.32 4.74 1.41
C LYS A 250 -1.58 3.30 1.00
N ILE A 251 -0.70 2.42 1.45
CA ILE A 251 -0.82 0.97 1.29
C ILE A 251 -0.14 0.26 2.48
N LEU A 252 -0.87 -0.69 3.07
CA LEU A 252 -0.31 -1.56 4.10
C LEU A 252 0.39 -2.75 3.44
N ILE A 253 1.68 -2.93 3.77
CA ILE A 253 2.53 -4.01 3.27
C ILE A 253 3.14 -4.73 4.48
N GLY A 254 2.61 -5.91 4.82
CA GLY A 254 2.95 -6.57 6.09
C GLY A 254 2.52 -5.69 7.27
N ASN A 255 3.48 -5.26 8.09
CA ASN A 255 3.27 -4.30 9.18
C ASN A 255 3.78 -2.88 8.88
N THR A 256 4.14 -2.59 7.63
CA THR A 256 4.66 -1.27 7.21
C THR A 256 3.58 -0.51 6.46
N THR A 257 3.25 0.68 6.92
CA THR A 257 2.40 1.63 6.22
C THR A 257 3.28 2.43 5.26
N MET A 258 3.12 2.15 3.97
CA MET A 258 3.75 2.94 2.90
C MET A 258 2.82 4.06 2.49
N MET A 259 3.30 5.29 2.51
CA MET A 259 2.60 6.49 2.04
C MET A 259 3.35 7.08 0.86
N PHE A 260 2.64 7.85 0.04
CA PHE A 260 3.24 8.47 -1.13
C PHE A 260 2.53 9.78 -1.51
N TRP A 261 3.29 10.75 -2.02
CA TRP A 261 2.78 12.05 -2.49
C TRP A 261 3.77 12.69 -3.47
N SER A 262 3.30 13.62 -4.29
CA SER A 262 4.10 14.47 -5.15
C SER A 262 4.32 15.85 -4.55
N GLU A 263 5.30 16.60 -5.07
CA GLU A 263 5.57 18.00 -4.67
C GLU A 263 4.39 18.93 -5.01
N THR A 264 3.77 18.73 -6.17
CA THR A 264 2.55 19.43 -6.62
C THR A 264 1.48 18.41 -6.98
N LYS A 265 0.19 18.77 -6.98
CA LYS A 265 -0.90 17.83 -7.30
C LYS A 265 -0.63 17.13 -8.64
N ASN A 266 -0.71 15.81 -8.65
CA ASN A 266 -0.33 14.99 -9.80
C ASN A 266 -1.22 13.75 -9.92
N GLU A 267 -1.56 13.35 -11.14
CA GLU A 267 -2.43 12.20 -11.40
C GLU A 267 -1.85 10.88 -10.85
N LEU A 268 -0.51 10.77 -10.74
CA LEU A 268 0.10 9.59 -10.13
C LEU A 268 -0.34 9.41 -8.67
N GLU A 269 -0.63 10.46 -7.90
CA GLU A 269 -1.12 10.33 -6.52
C GLU A 269 -2.43 9.52 -6.45
N ASP A 270 -3.29 9.66 -7.46
CA ASP A 270 -4.60 9.01 -7.52
C ASP A 270 -4.52 7.58 -8.07
N GLU A 271 -3.59 7.34 -9.01
CA GLU A 271 -3.46 6.06 -9.71
C GLU A 271 -2.44 5.10 -9.06
N PHE A 272 -1.49 5.58 -8.26
CA PHE A 272 -0.40 4.74 -7.75
C PHE A 272 -0.89 3.52 -6.95
N LEU A 273 -1.98 3.68 -6.17
CA LEU A 273 -2.58 2.57 -5.44
C LEU A 273 -3.20 1.54 -6.39
N SER A 274 -3.93 1.99 -7.43
CA SER A 274 -4.61 1.11 -8.39
C SER A 274 -3.60 0.28 -9.19
N LEU A 275 -2.44 0.87 -9.52
CA LEU A 275 -1.33 0.20 -10.20
C LEU A 275 -0.74 -0.94 -9.37
N LEU A 276 -0.56 -0.76 -8.06
CA LEU A 276 0.05 -1.76 -7.19
C LEU A 276 -0.96 -2.79 -6.66
N LYS A 277 -2.16 -2.34 -6.28
CA LYS A 277 -3.25 -3.16 -5.74
C LYS A 277 -4.58 -2.79 -6.42
N PRO A 278 -4.93 -3.46 -7.52
CA PRO A 278 -6.23 -3.31 -8.15
C PRO A 278 -7.35 -3.72 -7.18
N SER A 279 -8.48 -3.02 -7.21
CA SER A 279 -9.57 -3.23 -6.27
C SER A 279 -10.22 -4.61 -6.42
N ASP A 280 -10.95 -5.07 -5.40
CA ASP A 280 -11.67 -6.34 -5.48
C ASP A 280 -12.80 -6.30 -6.54
N GLU A 281 -13.33 -5.13 -6.88
CA GLU A 281 -14.24 -4.97 -8.02
C GLU A 281 -13.53 -5.14 -9.36
N ASP A 282 -12.32 -4.62 -9.49
CA ASP A 282 -11.47 -4.86 -10.66
C ASP A 282 -11.14 -6.35 -10.76
N GLN A 283 -10.86 -7.02 -9.64
CA GLN A 283 -10.61 -8.46 -9.58
C GLN A 283 -11.86 -9.32 -9.85
N LYS A 284 -13.07 -8.88 -9.44
CA LYS A 284 -14.35 -9.56 -9.72
C LYS A 284 -14.81 -9.36 -11.16
N LYS A 285 -14.61 -8.15 -11.71
CA LYS A 285 -14.74 -7.89 -13.15
C LYS A 285 -13.75 -8.77 -13.91
N ASP A 286 -12.51 -8.91 -13.45
CA ASP A 286 -11.52 -9.83 -14.03
C ASP A 286 -11.95 -11.30 -13.94
N SER A 287 -12.59 -11.75 -12.85
CA SER A 287 -13.04 -13.14 -12.73
C SER A 287 -14.23 -13.44 -13.65
N LYS A 288 -15.19 -12.51 -13.78
CA LYS A 288 -16.30 -12.63 -14.75
C LYS A 288 -15.78 -12.56 -16.19
N ARG A 289 -14.88 -11.60 -16.48
CA ARG A 289 -14.19 -11.46 -17.77
C ARG A 289 -13.34 -12.68 -18.13
N LYS A 290 -12.76 -13.40 -17.16
CA LYS A 290 -12.06 -14.69 -17.39
C LYS A 290 -13.01 -15.82 -17.75
N GLN A 291 -14.22 -15.82 -17.18
CA GLN A 291 -15.25 -16.80 -17.48
C GLN A 291 -15.81 -16.56 -18.88
N GLU A 292 -15.94 -15.29 -19.29
CA GLU A 292 -16.33 -14.85 -20.64
C GLU A 292 -15.19 -15.01 -21.68
N ALA A 293 -13.92 -14.79 -21.31
CA ALA A 293 -12.76 -14.97 -22.19
C ALA A 293 -12.41 -16.45 -22.46
N ARG A 294 -12.84 -17.37 -21.58
CA ARG A 294 -12.86 -18.81 -21.91
C ARG A 294 -13.92 -19.17 -22.95
N SER A 295 -14.92 -18.31 -23.14
CA SER A 295 -16.02 -18.50 -24.12
C SER A 295 -15.73 -17.80 -25.44
N ASN A 296 -15.09 -16.63 -25.45
CA ASN A 296 -14.89 -15.82 -26.66
C ASN A 296 -13.42 -15.39 -26.81
N GLN A 297 -12.82 -15.76 -27.93
CA GLN A 297 -11.41 -15.54 -28.33
C GLN A 297 -11.04 -14.07 -28.63
N THR A 298 -11.86 -13.11 -28.20
CA THR A 298 -11.84 -11.72 -28.71
C THR A 298 -12.00 -10.70 -27.59
N ILE A 299 -11.02 -10.54 -26.70
CA ILE A 299 -10.96 -9.36 -25.82
C ILE A 299 -9.51 -8.83 -25.79
N LYS A 300 -9.15 -8.07 -26.83
CA LYS A 300 -7.84 -7.41 -27.01
C LYS A 300 -7.68 -6.11 -26.19
N GLU A 301 -8.71 -5.63 -25.49
CA GLU A 301 -8.74 -4.19 -25.16
C GLU A 301 -8.37 -3.78 -23.73
N HIS A 302 -8.15 -4.67 -22.75
CA HIS A 302 -8.05 -4.22 -21.34
C HIS A 302 -6.78 -4.66 -20.59
N PHE A 303 -5.76 -5.07 -21.31
CA PHE A 303 -4.47 -5.56 -20.76
C PHE A 303 -3.25 -4.71 -21.15
N VAL A 304 -3.52 -3.54 -21.73
CA VAL A 304 -2.52 -2.58 -22.22
C VAL A 304 -2.00 -1.75 -21.05
N SER A 305 -0.66 -1.64 -20.90
CA SER A 305 0.01 -0.80 -19.88
C SER A 305 -0.77 0.52 -19.70
N PRO A 306 -1.17 0.96 -18.49
CA PRO A 306 -1.78 2.28 -18.38
C PRO A 306 -0.83 3.36 -18.89
N PHE A 307 0.48 3.08 -18.89
CA PHE A 307 1.55 3.90 -19.45
C PHE A 307 1.71 3.83 -20.98
N THR A 308 0.98 2.96 -21.67
CA THR A 308 0.86 2.95 -23.15
C THR A 308 -0.40 3.66 -23.64
N GLY A 309 -1.20 4.21 -22.72
CA GLY A 309 -2.37 5.03 -23.01
C GLY A 309 -2.46 6.21 -22.06
N LYS A 310 -3.45 6.19 -21.16
CA LYS A 310 -3.81 7.29 -20.25
C LYS A 310 -2.61 7.95 -19.54
N LEU A 311 -1.68 7.15 -19.02
CA LEU A 311 -0.57 7.60 -18.18
C LEU A 311 0.76 7.78 -18.94
N GLN A 312 0.77 7.71 -20.27
CA GLN A 312 2.01 7.83 -21.05
C GLN A 312 2.73 9.15 -20.80
N HIS A 313 1.97 10.24 -20.63
CA HIS A 313 2.52 11.57 -20.36
C HIS A 313 3.32 11.64 -19.04
N LEU A 314 2.99 10.79 -18.05
CA LEU A 314 3.70 10.74 -16.78
C LEU A 314 5.14 10.24 -16.90
N LEU A 315 5.48 9.46 -17.94
CA LEU A 315 6.80 8.85 -18.10
C LEU A 315 7.97 9.86 -18.13
N ASN A 316 7.70 11.11 -18.52
CA ASN A 316 8.70 12.17 -18.61
C ASN A 316 8.41 13.32 -17.64
N ASP A 317 7.53 13.12 -16.66
CA ASP A 317 7.17 14.14 -15.67
C ASP A 317 8.30 14.30 -14.63
N GLY A 318 8.85 15.51 -14.53
CA GLY A 318 9.92 15.88 -13.62
C GLY A 318 9.47 16.22 -12.20
N THR A 319 8.15 16.22 -11.93
CA THR A 319 7.59 16.51 -10.61
C THR A 319 8.16 15.54 -9.58
N LYS A 320 8.66 16.04 -8.45
CA LYS A 320 9.18 15.16 -7.40
C LYS A 320 8.06 14.33 -6.81
N PHE A 321 8.37 13.08 -6.52
CA PHE A 321 7.48 12.12 -5.91
C PHE A 321 8.18 11.41 -4.76
N PHE A 322 7.49 11.28 -3.65
CA PHE A 322 8.03 10.86 -2.38
C PHE A 322 7.31 9.62 -1.89
N ILE A 323 8.08 8.64 -1.42
CA ILE A 323 7.54 7.41 -0.84
C ILE A 323 8.18 7.17 0.51
N LEU A 324 7.34 7.00 1.54
CA LEU A 324 7.76 6.82 2.93
C LEU A 324 7.14 5.55 3.52
N GLY A 325 7.98 4.63 3.98
CA GLY A 325 7.55 3.43 4.69
C GLY A 325 7.75 3.56 6.20
N LEU A 326 6.66 3.58 6.97
CA LEU A 326 6.68 3.65 8.43
C LEU A 326 6.18 2.34 9.05
N ALA A 327 6.90 1.81 10.02
CA ALA A 327 6.47 0.63 10.79
C ALA A 327 6.42 0.95 12.29
N PRO A 328 5.38 0.50 13.01
CA PRO A 328 5.32 0.64 14.45
C PRO A 328 6.38 -0.25 15.12
N ASN A 329 6.97 0.27 16.19
CA ASN A 329 7.87 -0.45 17.10
C ASN A 329 7.52 -0.03 18.54
N ALA A 330 6.49 -0.66 19.10
CA ALA A 330 5.89 -0.31 20.39
C ALA A 330 5.56 1.20 20.48
N ALA A 331 6.33 1.96 21.26
CA ALA A 331 6.12 3.40 21.46
C ALA A 331 6.77 4.30 20.38
N ARG A 332 7.51 3.72 19.43
CA ARG A 332 8.26 4.45 18.40
C ARG A 332 7.84 4.04 17.00
N ILE A 333 8.09 4.94 16.05
CA ILE A 333 7.91 4.66 14.63
C ILE A 333 9.29 4.51 13.99
N SER A 334 9.49 3.40 13.27
CA SER A 334 10.71 3.16 12.51
C SER A 334 10.49 3.54 11.05
N VAL A 335 11.40 4.35 10.49
CA VAL A 335 11.48 4.60 9.05
C VAL A 335 12.12 3.37 8.40
N ARG A 336 11.33 2.58 7.66
CA ARG A 336 11.80 1.39 6.94
C ARG A 336 12.51 1.75 5.65
N PHE A 337 11.97 2.74 4.94
CA PHE A 337 12.55 3.28 3.72
C PHE A 337 12.01 4.68 3.46
N TRP A 338 12.82 5.48 2.76
CA TRP A 338 12.50 6.81 2.26
C TRP A 338 13.04 6.90 0.84
N TYR A 339 12.17 7.12 -0.14
CA TYR A 339 12.52 7.13 -1.56
C TYR A 339 12.01 8.41 -2.22
N PRO A 340 12.83 9.48 -2.26
CA PRO A 340 12.58 10.65 -3.08
C PRO A 340 13.01 10.36 -4.53
N SER A 341 12.13 10.62 -5.49
CA SER A 341 12.35 10.41 -6.92
C SER A 341 11.46 11.37 -7.71
N THR A 342 11.16 11.10 -8.98
CA THR A 342 10.22 11.84 -9.80
C THR A 342 9.07 10.95 -10.26
N VAL A 343 7.94 11.58 -10.62
CA VAL A 343 6.79 10.90 -11.22
C VAL A 343 7.22 10.09 -12.44
N GLY A 344 8.06 10.64 -13.30
CA GLY A 344 8.56 9.97 -14.50
C GLY A 344 9.45 8.77 -14.23
N GLU A 345 10.37 8.86 -13.28
CA GLU A 345 11.23 7.72 -12.92
C GLU A 345 10.42 6.57 -12.32
N ILE A 346 9.52 6.87 -11.38
CA ILE A 346 8.64 5.85 -10.77
C ILE A 346 7.72 5.22 -11.81
N SER A 347 7.15 6.03 -12.69
CA SER A 347 6.27 5.57 -13.77
C SER A 347 7.02 4.67 -14.77
N LYS A 348 8.27 5.02 -15.12
CA LYS A 348 9.16 4.17 -15.93
C LYS A 348 9.45 2.84 -15.24
N ASN A 349 9.76 2.85 -13.94
CA ASN A 349 10.07 1.64 -13.18
C ASN A 349 8.86 0.70 -13.05
N ILE A 350 7.66 1.24 -12.81
CA ILE A 350 6.41 0.47 -12.78
C ILE A 350 6.08 -0.07 -14.18
N ASN A 351 6.20 0.74 -15.23
CA ASN A 351 5.98 0.28 -16.60
C ASN A 351 6.95 -0.83 -17.00
N GLN A 352 8.22 -0.71 -16.62
CA GLN A 352 9.22 -1.76 -16.85
C GLN A 352 8.90 -3.03 -16.06
N HIS A 353 8.40 -2.93 -14.82
CA HIS A 353 7.91 -4.08 -14.05
C HIS A 353 6.83 -4.86 -14.80
N PHE A 354 5.83 -4.18 -15.35
CA PHE A 354 4.79 -4.84 -16.12
C PHE A 354 5.32 -5.44 -17.43
N THR A 355 6.20 -4.72 -18.14
CA THR A 355 6.86 -5.21 -19.36
C THR A 355 7.66 -6.49 -19.08
N ASP A 356 8.40 -6.52 -17.98
CA ASP A 356 9.19 -7.66 -17.53
C ASP A 356 8.32 -8.91 -17.27
N LEU A 357 7.08 -8.72 -16.79
CA LEU A 357 6.13 -9.79 -16.47
C LEU A 357 5.35 -10.32 -17.67
N LYS A 358 5.34 -9.62 -18.80
CA LYS A 358 4.57 -10.05 -19.97
C LYS A 358 5.02 -11.41 -20.49
N LEU A 359 4.07 -12.25 -20.86
CA LEU A 359 4.30 -13.57 -21.43
C LEU A 359 3.14 -13.89 -22.36
N GLU A 360 3.37 -14.73 -23.36
CA GLU A 360 2.32 -15.15 -24.27
C GLU A 360 1.56 -16.37 -23.72
N ILE A 361 0.23 -16.35 -23.83
CA ILE A 361 -0.69 -17.44 -23.49
C ILE A 361 -1.56 -17.70 -24.74
N HIS A 362 -1.40 -18.83 -25.43
CA HIS A 362 -2.25 -19.21 -26.57
C HIS A 362 -2.47 -18.08 -27.61
N ASN A 363 -1.39 -17.50 -28.14
CA ASN A 363 -1.41 -16.37 -29.10
C ASN A 363 -1.90 -15.02 -28.54
N ILE A 364 -2.11 -14.91 -27.23
CA ILE A 364 -2.54 -13.68 -26.57
C ILE A 364 -1.45 -13.23 -25.61
N GLU A 365 -0.99 -12.00 -25.75
CA GLU A 365 -0.08 -11.39 -24.78
C GLU A 365 -0.79 -11.26 -23.43
N SER A 366 -0.11 -11.65 -22.36
CA SER A 366 -0.70 -11.64 -21.03
C SER A 366 -0.97 -10.24 -20.51
N GLY A 367 -2.03 -10.19 -19.71
CA GLY A 367 -2.37 -9.03 -18.91
C GLY A 367 -1.48 -8.77 -17.72
N PHE A 368 -1.81 -7.67 -17.03
CA PHE A 368 -1.19 -7.32 -15.76
C PHE A 368 -1.32 -8.43 -14.73
N ILE A 369 -0.23 -8.61 -13.99
CA ILE A 369 -0.20 -9.47 -12.81
C ILE A 369 -0.12 -8.53 -11.61
N SER A 370 -1.20 -8.48 -10.83
CA SER A 370 -1.24 -7.66 -9.63
C SER A 370 -0.23 -8.13 -8.59
N LEU A 371 0.21 -7.22 -7.71
CA LEU A 371 1.12 -7.54 -6.61
C LEU A 371 0.61 -8.70 -5.75
N ASN A 372 -0.69 -8.73 -5.44
CA ASN A 372 -1.30 -9.80 -4.66
C ASN A 372 -1.19 -11.16 -5.37
N ARG A 373 -1.33 -11.21 -6.70
CA ARG A 373 -1.15 -12.46 -7.47
C ARG A 373 0.30 -12.91 -7.50
N ILE A 374 1.25 -11.99 -7.59
CA ILE A 374 2.68 -12.31 -7.49
C ILE A 374 2.97 -12.90 -6.11
N LEU A 375 2.55 -12.21 -5.04
CA LEU A 375 2.80 -12.64 -3.66
C LEU A 375 2.12 -13.97 -3.35
N SER A 376 0.85 -14.15 -3.70
CA SER A 376 0.14 -15.41 -3.46
C SER A 376 0.80 -16.59 -4.20
N SER A 377 1.37 -16.37 -5.38
CA SER A 377 2.07 -17.43 -6.13
C SER A 377 3.31 -17.99 -5.42
N THR A 378 3.83 -17.28 -4.41
CA THR A 378 4.97 -17.70 -3.57
C THR A 378 4.55 -18.52 -2.35
N ALA A 379 3.26 -18.46 -1.98
CA ALA A 379 2.73 -19.05 -0.76
C ALA A 379 2.14 -20.44 -0.97
N ILE A 380 2.14 -21.26 0.09
CA ILE A 380 1.44 -22.55 0.11
C ILE A 380 -0.06 -22.31 -0.09
N GLN A 381 -0.67 -23.04 -1.04
CA GLN A 381 -2.08 -22.92 -1.42
C GLN A 381 -2.52 -21.52 -1.88
N GLY A 382 -1.58 -20.62 -2.18
CA GLY A 382 -1.92 -19.25 -2.59
C GLY A 382 -2.48 -18.36 -1.48
N LYS A 383 -2.40 -18.77 -0.20
CA LYS A 383 -2.96 -17.99 0.91
C LYS A 383 -2.04 -16.83 1.29
N MET A 384 -2.58 -15.61 1.31
CA MET A 384 -1.81 -14.40 1.63
C MET A 384 -1.24 -14.39 3.05
N GLU A 385 -1.87 -15.09 4.01
CA GLU A 385 -1.37 -15.27 5.38
C GLU A 385 -0.02 -15.99 5.45
N ASN A 386 0.31 -16.80 4.43
CA ASN A 386 1.56 -17.54 4.34
C ASN A 386 2.67 -16.75 3.61
N VAL A 387 2.41 -15.52 3.16
CA VAL A 387 3.40 -14.67 2.50
C VAL A 387 4.27 -13.99 3.54
N SER A 388 5.60 -14.11 3.38
CA SER A 388 6.55 -13.43 4.25
C SER A 388 6.38 -11.88 4.17
N PRO A 389 6.16 -11.18 5.29
CA PRO A 389 6.08 -9.72 5.30
C PRO A 389 7.34 -9.02 4.78
N LEU A 390 8.50 -9.65 4.93
CA LEU A 390 9.78 -9.11 4.42
C LEU A 390 9.85 -9.17 2.89
N LEU A 391 9.24 -10.19 2.28
CA LEU A 391 9.21 -10.34 0.83
C LEU A 391 8.33 -9.27 0.18
N SER A 392 7.15 -9.01 0.76
CA SER A 392 6.21 -8.03 0.20
C SER A 392 6.78 -6.61 0.22
N GLY A 393 7.40 -6.21 1.33
CA GLY A 393 8.08 -4.91 1.43
C GLY A 393 9.20 -4.77 0.39
N LYS A 394 10.12 -5.73 0.34
CA LYS A 394 11.26 -5.67 -0.59
C LYS A 394 10.82 -5.74 -2.06
N LEU A 395 9.78 -6.50 -2.39
CA LEU A 395 9.24 -6.56 -3.75
C LEU A 395 8.72 -5.18 -4.16
N VAL A 396 7.90 -4.53 -3.34
CA VAL A 396 7.37 -3.19 -3.65
C VAL A 396 8.51 -2.18 -3.81
N THR A 397 9.50 -2.19 -2.91
CA THR A 397 10.68 -1.33 -3.06
C THR A 397 11.42 -1.57 -4.37
N SER A 398 11.58 -2.83 -4.81
CA SER A 398 12.24 -3.14 -6.10
C SER A 398 11.42 -2.72 -7.32
N ILE A 399 10.09 -2.71 -7.21
CA ILE A 399 9.20 -2.21 -8.28
C ILE A 399 9.37 -0.70 -8.40
N ILE A 400 9.34 0.02 -7.28
CA ILE A 400 9.41 1.48 -7.22
C ILE A 400 10.78 1.99 -7.66
N SER A 401 11.85 1.42 -7.12
CA SER A 401 13.22 1.87 -7.35
C SER A 401 13.83 1.34 -8.63
N GLY A 402 13.17 0.40 -9.30
CA GLY A 402 13.74 -0.30 -10.46
C GLY A 402 14.90 -1.24 -10.12
N SER A 403 15.25 -1.41 -8.83
CA SER A 403 16.33 -2.28 -8.39
C SER A 403 16.07 -3.75 -8.70
N GLU A 404 17.09 -4.59 -8.54
CA GLU A 404 16.93 -6.05 -8.59
C GLU A 404 15.79 -6.55 -7.67
N TYR A 405 15.06 -7.56 -8.13
CA TYR A 405 14.08 -8.23 -7.31
C TYR A 405 14.76 -9.00 -6.17
N PRO A 406 14.06 -9.21 -5.03
CA PRO A 406 14.63 -9.96 -3.92
C PRO A 406 14.94 -11.40 -4.33
N ARG A 407 16.15 -11.91 -4.02
CA ARG A 407 16.50 -13.34 -4.26
C ARG A 407 15.52 -14.31 -3.61
N THR A 408 14.91 -13.92 -2.50
CA THR A 408 13.87 -14.70 -1.82
C THR A 408 12.64 -14.92 -2.70
N LEU A 409 12.33 -14.00 -3.63
CA LEU A 409 11.26 -14.19 -4.61
C LEU A 409 11.58 -15.36 -5.55
N LEU A 410 12.79 -15.39 -6.10
CA LEU A 410 13.26 -16.46 -6.99
C LEU A 410 13.20 -17.82 -6.30
N SER A 411 13.79 -17.94 -5.11
CA SER A 411 13.81 -19.20 -4.37
C SER A 411 12.41 -19.68 -4.01
N SER A 412 11.52 -18.79 -3.56
CA SER A 412 10.15 -19.15 -3.19
C SER A 412 9.36 -19.67 -4.40
N ILE A 413 9.46 -19.00 -5.55
CA ILE A 413 8.79 -19.44 -6.78
C ILE A 413 9.29 -20.82 -7.22
N LEU A 414 10.60 -21.04 -7.22
CA LEU A 414 11.18 -22.33 -7.60
C LEU A 414 10.79 -23.47 -6.65
N ILE A 415 10.75 -23.21 -5.34
CA ILE A 415 10.27 -24.20 -4.36
C ILE A 415 8.82 -24.58 -4.67
N ARG A 416 7.95 -23.61 -4.98
CA ARG A 416 6.55 -23.89 -5.33
C ARG A 416 6.41 -24.67 -6.62
N LEU A 417 7.17 -24.33 -7.67
CA LEU A 417 7.17 -25.09 -8.94
C LEU A 417 7.66 -26.53 -8.79
N LYS A 418 8.51 -26.83 -7.80
CA LYS A 418 8.98 -28.20 -7.52
C LYS A 418 8.01 -28.99 -6.65
N ALA A 419 7.36 -28.31 -5.70
CA ALA A 419 6.42 -28.94 -4.78
C ALA A 419 5.05 -29.17 -5.42
N GLU A 420 4.66 -28.33 -6.36
CA GLU A 420 3.37 -28.38 -7.03
C GLU A 420 3.53 -28.99 -8.43
N LYS A 421 2.54 -29.78 -8.85
CA LYS A 421 2.56 -30.45 -10.17
C LYS A 421 2.24 -29.51 -11.34
N GLU A 422 1.90 -28.25 -11.05
CA GLU A 422 1.49 -27.26 -12.04
C GLU A 422 2.53 -26.17 -12.23
N ILE A 423 2.91 -25.95 -13.48
CA ILE A 423 3.79 -24.84 -13.89
C ILE A 423 2.90 -23.65 -14.25
N SER A 424 2.63 -22.84 -13.22
CA SER A 424 1.73 -21.69 -13.32
C SER A 424 2.32 -20.58 -14.19
N PHE A 425 1.50 -20.04 -15.10
CA PHE A 425 1.80 -18.84 -15.89
C PHE A 425 2.34 -17.69 -15.04
N VAL A 426 1.76 -17.43 -13.86
CA VAL A 426 2.17 -16.32 -12.99
C VAL A 426 3.61 -16.53 -12.50
N ARG A 427 3.94 -17.76 -12.10
CA ARG A 427 5.28 -18.09 -11.60
C ARG A 427 6.32 -17.96 -12.70
N VAL A 428 6.01 -18.42 -13.91
CA VAL A 428 6.92 -18.29 -15.05
C VAL A 428 7.11 -16.83 -15.45
N SER A 429 6.04 -16.03 -15.43
CA SER A 429 6.11 -14.57 -15.68
C SER A 429 7.04 -13.89 -14.70
N VAL A 430 6.93 -14.23 -13.40
CA VAL A 430 7.79 -13.71 -12.34
C VAL A 430 9.24 -14.17 -12.52
N LEU A 431 9.47 -15.44 -12.89
CA LEU A 431 10.83 -15.93 -13.18
C LEU A 431 11.47 -15.18 -14.35
N LYS A 432 10.75 -15.01 -15.46
CA LYS A 432 11.19 -14.19 -16.60
C LYS A 432 11.55 -12.78 -16.12
N ALA A 433 10.67 -12.13 -15.36
CA ALA A 433 10.90 -10.78 -14.87
C ALA A 433 12.17 -10.68 -14.00
N ILE A 434 12.37 -11.66 -13.10
CA ILE A 434 13.57 -11.74 -12.27
C ILE A 434 14.83 -11.88 -13.11
N LEU A 435 14.83 -12.80 -14.07
CA LEU A 435 15.99 -13.10 -14.91
C LEU A 435 16.34 -11.92 -15.82
N ASN A 436 15.34 -11.31 -16.48
CA ASN A 436 15.53 -10.12 -17.32
C ASN A 436 16.06 -8.95 -16.50
N ARG A 437 15.46 -8.67 -15.34
CA ARG A 437 15.91 -7.58 -14.50
C ARG A 437 17.34 -7.82 -14.01
N LYS A 438 17.64 -9.03 -13.51
CA LYS A 438 19.00 -9.39 -13.09
C LYS A 438 19.99 -9.28 -14.23
N GLY A 439 19.68 -9.78 -15.43
CA GLY A 439 20.57 -9.71 -16.59
C GLY A 439 20.90 -8.29 -17.05
N ARG A 440 20.04 -7.30 -16.75
CA ARG A 440 20.30 -5.88 -17.00
C ARG A 440 21.24 -5.23 -15.97
N PHE A 441 21.28 -5.74 -14.73
CA PHE A 441 22.23 -5.29 -13.69
C PHE A 441 23.56 -6.06 -13.75
N GLU A 442 23.48 -7.39 -13.78
CA GLU A 442 24.61 -8.30 -13.80
C GLU A 442 24.51 -9.18 -15.05
N LYS A 443 25.35 -8.90 -16.05
CA LYS A 443 25.47 -9.79 -17.22
C LYS A 443 26.12 -11.10 -16.78
N PHE A 444 25.30 -12.13 -16.54
CA PHE A 444 25.81 -13.48 -16.28
C PHE A 444 25.97 -14.27 -17.59
N LYS A 445 26.88 -15.26 -17.57
CA LYS A 445 27.38 -15.95 -18.76
C LYS A 445 26.25 -16.53 -19.61
N ASN A 446 26.27 -16.24 -20.92
CA ASN A 446 25.31 -16.74 -21.92
C ASN A 446 23.84 -16.41 -21.62
N TYR A 447 23.59 -15.29 -20.92
CA TYR A 447 22.24 -14.77 -20.74
C TYR A 447 21.82 -13.93 -21.95
N LYS A 448 20.69 -14.31 -22.57
CA LYS A 448 19.96 -13.53 -23.58
C LYS A 448 18.64 -13.09 -22.93
N GLU A 449 18.27 -11.82 -23.09
CA GLU A 449 17.03 -11.30 -22.53
C GLU A 449 15.83 -12.11 -23.05
N LEU A 450 14.98 -12.58 -22.14
CA LEU A 450 13.86 -13.46 -22.49
C LEU A 450 12.72 -12.62 -23.05
N THR A 451 12.25 -13.00 -24.23
CA THR A 451 11.08 -12.40 -24.89
C THR A 451 9.77 -12.90 -24.27
N THR A 452 8.64 -12.40 -24.75
CA THR A 452 7.30 -12.83 -24.32
C THR A 452 6.93 -14.24 -24.79
N SER A 453 7.55 -14.69 -25.89
CA SER A 453 7.28 -15.96 -26.57
C SER A 453 8.54 -16.80 -26.74
N MET A 454 8.41 -17.98 -27.34
CA MET A 454 9.55 -18.88 -27.54
C MET A 454 10.61 -18.28 -28.48
N ASP A 455 11.85 -18.21 -28.00
CA ASP A 455 13.03 -17.87 -28.81
C ASP A 455 13.81 -19.14 -29.19
N GLU A 456 13.86 -19.46 -30.49
CA GLU A 456 14.57 -20.63 -31.00
C GLU A 456 16.09 -20.47 -31.04
N GLU A 457 16.56 -19.23 -31.15
CA GLU A 457 17.97 -18.86 -31.24
C GLU A 457 18.65 -18.81 -29.87
N ASN A 458 17.89 -18.88 -28.77
CA ASN A 458 18.46 -18.85 -27.44
C ASN A 458 19.37 -20.08 -27.20
N ILE A 459 20.69 -19.85 -27.13
CA ILE A 459 21.70 -20.91 -26.94
C ILE A 459 21.93 -21.29 -25.48
N ASN A 460 21.21 -20.70 -24.53
CA ASN A 460 21.37 -21.03 -23.12
C ASN A 460 20.99 -22.50 -22.84
N VAL A 461 21.92 -23.24 -22.24
CA VAL A 461 21.79 -24.68 -21.98
C VAL A 461 20.56 -25.00 -21.14
N ALA A 462 20.31 -24.23 -20.08
CA ALA A 462 19.17 -24.48 -19.19
C ALA A 462 17.83 -24.22 -19.88
N TYR A 463 17.73 -23.11 -20.63
CA TYR A 463 16.53 -22.80 -21.42
C TYR A 463 16.24 -23.88 -22.47
N ARG A 464 17.25 -24.33 -23.22
CA ARG A 464 17.11 -25.41 -24.22
C ARG A 464 16.72 -26.74 -23.61
N LEU A 465 17.32 -27.12 -22.47
CA LEU A 465 16.94 -28.35 -21.77
C LEU A 465 15.49 -28.26 -21.25
N GLY A 466 15.03 -27.07 -20.85
CA GLY A 466 13.61 -26.81 -20.55
C GLY A 466 12.71 -27.05 -21.77
N ARG A 467 13.07 -26.50 -22.94
CA ARG A 467 12.36 -26.73 -24.20
C ARG A 467 12.31 -28.22 -24.54
N LEU A 468 13.46 -28.90 -24.49
CA LEU A 468 13.57 -30.32 -24.76
C LEU A 468 12.66 -31.16 -23.86
N PHE A 469 12.59 -30.82 -22.57
CA PHE A 469 11.71 -31.49 -21.61
C PHE A 469 10.23 -31.37 -22.01
N ALA A 470 9.79 -30.18 -22.45
CA ALA A 470 8.41 -29.97 -22.91
C ALA A 470 8.08 -30.79 -24.18
N VAL A 471 9.04 -30.89 -25.11
CA VAL A 471 8.91 -31.72 -26.33
C VAL A 471 8.77 -33.21 -25.96
N MET A 472 9.60 -33.71 -25.04
CA MET A 472 9.54 -35.09 -24.57
C MET A 472 8.23 -35.42 -23.83
N GLU A 473 7.72 -34.48 -23.02
CA GLU A 473 6.43 -34.64 -22.34
C GLU A 473 5.29 -34.70 -23.35
N ARG A 474 5.27 -33.77 -24.32
CA ARG A 474 4.25 -33.76 -25.37
C ARG A 474 4.27 -35.05 -26.20
N LEU A 475 5.47 -35.56 -26.48
CA LEU A 475 5.64 -36.84 -27.17
C LEU A 475 5.08 -38.01 -26.36
N GLN A 476 5.33 -38.05 -25.05
CA GLN A 476 4.74 -39.04 -24.15
C GLN A 476 3.21 -39.00 -24.16
N GLU A 477 2.61 -37.81 -24.09
CA GLU A 477 1.15 -37.64 -24.12
C GLU A 477 0.53 -38.15 -25.43
N ARG A 478 1.21 -37.96 -26.57
CA ARG A 478 0.75 -38.51 -27.85
C ARG A 478 0.90 -40.02 -27.91
N ALA A 479 2.00 -40.57 -27.41
CA ALA A 479 2.23 -42.00 -27.39
C ALA A 479 1.29 -42.76 -26.44
N ASN A 480 0.80 -42.08 -25.39
CA ASN A 480 -0.07 -42.65 -24.36
C ASN A 480 -1.26 -41.70 -24.06
N PRO A 481 -2.30 -41.70 -24.91
CA PRO A 481 -3.51 -40.94 -24.64
C PRO A 481 -4.15 -41.35 -23.30
N GLY A 482 -4.56 -40.38 -22.48
CA GLY A 482 -5.20 -40.64 -21.17
C GLY A 482 -4.24 -41.00 -20.02
N ILE A 483 -2.95 -40.71 -20.15
CA ILE A 483 -1.97 -40.98 -19.09
C ILE A 483 -2.25 -40.16 -17.81
N ASN A 484 -2.22 -40.83 -16.65
CA ASN A 484 -2.51 -40.21 -15.34
C ASN A 484 -1.35 -39.37 -14.77
N ALA A 485 -0.11 -39.65 -15.17
CA ALA A 485 1.07 -38.93 -14.71
C ALA A 485 2.15 -38.92 -15.79
N THR A 486 2.66 -37.74 -16.09
CA THR A 486 3.65 -37.48 -17.14
C THR A 486 5.08 -37.51 -16.57
N ILE A 487 6.07 -37.41 -17.45
CA ILE A 487 7.46 -37.17 -17.04
C ILE A 487 7.61 -35.86 -16.27
N ARG A 488 6.76 -34.85 -16.52
CA ARG A 488 6.77 -33.60 -15.75
C ARG A 488 6.44 -33.86 -14.29
N ASP A 489 5.39 -34.62 -14.01
CA ASP A 489 4.95 -34.91 -12.65
C ASP A 489 6.00 -35.69 -11.84
N ARG A 490 6.84 -36.47 -12.52
CA ARG A 490 7.86 -37.34 -11.89
C ARG A 490 9.26 -36.73 -11.85
N TYR A 491 9.63 -36.00 -12.89
CA TYR A 491 11.03 -35.63 -13.15
C TYR A 491 11.27 -34.12 -13.25
N PHE A 492 10.26 -33.24 -13.21
CA PHE A 492 10.50 -31.80 -13.38
C PHE A 492 11.48 -31.24 -12.32
N SER A 493 11.28 -31.60 -11.05
CA SER A 493 12.14 -31.12 -9.95
C SER A 493 13.59 -31.61 -10.09
N SER A 494 13.79 -32.88 -10.48
CA SER A 494 15.12 -33.46 -10.64
C SER A 494 15.78 -33.03 -11.95
N ALA A 495 15.04 -32.94 -13.07
CA ALA A 495 15.54 -32.44 -14.35
C ALA A 495 15.97 -30.97 -14.29
N SER A 496 15.21 -30.14 -13.57
CA SER A 496 15.56 -28.73 -13.36
C SER A 496 16.72 -28.54 -12.38
N SER A 497 17.05 -29.49 -11.51
CA SER A 497 18.14 -29.32 -10.53
C SER A 497 19.42 -30.09 -10.86
N ARG A 498 19.30 -31.31 -11.39
CA ARG A 498 20.40 -32.26 -11.68
C ARG A 498 20.24 -32.90 -13.07
N PRO A 499 20.34 -32.11 -14.15
CA PRO A 499 19.94 -32.57 -15.47
C PRO A 499 20.76 -33.76 -15.98
N ALA A 500 22.07 -33.83 -15.72
CA ALA A 500 22.90 -34.96 -16.13
C ALA A 500 22.43 -36.33 -15.61
N THR A 501 21.76 -36.37 -14.46
CA THR A 501 21.25 -37.63 -13.89
C THR A 501 19.91 -38.07 -14.47
N VAL A 502 19.13 -37.12 -14.99
CA VAL A 502 17.73 -37.36 -15.38
C VAL A 502 17.56 -37.44 -16.89
N PHE A 503 18.24 -36.58 -17.65
CA PHE A 503 18.10 -36.53 -19.10
C PHE A 503 18.46 -37.84 -19.81
N PRO A 504 19.48 -38.63 -19.40
CA PRO A 504 19.72 -39.96 -19.96
C PRO A 504 18.50 -40.88 -19.88
N VAL A 505 17.80 -40.89 -18.73
CA VAL A 505 16.56 -41.65 -18.54
C VAL A 505 15.46 -41.12 -19.45
N LEU A 506 15.31 -39.79 -19.54
CA LEU A 506 14.30 -39.16 -20.40
C LEU A 506 14.55 -39.42 -21.89
N PHE A 507 15.80 -39.48 -22.34
CA PHE A 507 16.14 -39.83 -23.72
C PHE A 507 15.65 -41.22 -24.07
N ASN A 508 15.97 -42.23 -23.24
CA ASN A 508 15.53 -43.61 -23.45
C ASN A 508 14.00 -43.70 -23.49
N LEU A 509 13.30 -43.07 -22.54
CA LEU A 509 11.83 -43.00 -22.54
C LEU A 509 11.29 -42.33 -23.82
N SER A 510 11.91 -41.22 -24.24
CA SER A 510 11.50 -40.48 -25.43
C SER A 510 11.65 -41.29 -26.72
N MET A 511 12.66 -42.17 -26.82
CA MET A 511 12.83 -43.06 -27.98
C MET A 511 11.69 -44.09 -28.08
N HIS A 512 11.31 -44.69 -26.94
CA HIS A 512 10.16 -45.60 -26.89
C HIS A 512 8.85 -44.89 -27.26
N HIS A 513 8.65 -43.66 -26.76
CA HIS A 513 7.47 -42.86 -27.10
C HIS A 513 7.46 -42.43 -28.57
N ALA A 514 8.62 -42.10 -29.15
CA ALA A 514 8.74 -41.79 -30.57
C ALA A 514 8.35 -42.97 -31.45
N SER A 515 8.92 -44.15 -31.17
CA SER A 515 8.59 -45.39 -31.89
C SER A 515 7.10 -45.71 -31.81
N LYS A 516 6.48 -45.55 -30.63
CA LYS A 516 5.05 -45.79 -30.43
C LYS A 516 4.15 -44.76 -31.10
N SER A 517 4.55 -43.49 -31.11
CA SER A 517 3.76 -42.39 -31.70
C SER A 517 3.91 -42.26 -33.22
N GLY A 518 4.96 -42.84 -33.81
CA GLY A 518 5.29 -42.71 -35.25
C GLY A 518 5.66 -41.29 -35.70
N SER A 519 5.84 -40.33 -34.78
CA SER A 519 5.96 -38.91 -35.12
C SER A 519 7.40 -38.48 -35.38
N VAL A 520 7.80 -38.47 -36.66
CA VAL A 520 9.11 -38.00 -37.14
C VAL A 520 9.39 -36.54 -36.76
N TRP A 521 8.35 -35.72 -36.68
CA TRP A 521 8.46 -34.30 -36.36
C TRP A 521 9.07 -34.03 -34.97
N PHE A 522 8.66 -34.80 -33.94
CA PHE A 522 9.23 -34.64 -32.61
C PHE A 522 10.71 -35.04 -32.55
N GLU A 523 11.13 -36.07 -33.29
CA GLU A 523 12.55 -36.44 -33.36
C GLU A 523 13.39 -35.34 -34.02
N LYS A 524 12.90 -34.74 -35.11
CA LYS A 524 13.57 -33.58 -35.74
C LYS A 524 13.69 -32.41 -34.77
N LEU A 525 12.61 -32.04 -34.08
CA LEU A 525 12.60 -30.94 -33.11
C LEU A 525 13.54 -31.21 -31.91
N LYS A 526 13.62 -32.45 -31.41
CA LYS A 526 14.61 -32.82 -30.39
C LYS A 526 16.04 -32.61 -30.92
N GLY A 527 16.33 -33.06 -32.13
CA GLY A 527 17.63 -32.87 -32.79
C GLY A 527 18.03 -31.40 -32.91
N GLU A 528 17.10 -30.54 -33.35
CA GLU A 528 17.31 -29.09 -33.47
C GLU A 528 17.63 -28.42 -32.13
N ILE A 529 16.91 -28.81 -31.06
CA ILE A 529 17.17 -28.27 -29.71
C ILE A 529 18.54 -28.72 -29.19
N LEU A 530 18.92 -29.98 -29.46
CA LEU A 530 20.17 -30.60 -29.00
C LEU A 530 21.41 -30.14 -29.76
N ALA A 531 21.32 -29.86 -31.06
CA ALA A 531 22.49 -29.61 -31.90
C ALA A 531 23.43 -28.53 -31.33
N PRO A 532 22.95 -27.38 -30.82
CA PRO A 532 23.82 -26.36 -30.23
C PRO A 532 24.42 -26.73 -28.86
N LEU A 533 23.90 -27.76 -28.16
CA LEU A 533 24.38 -28.15 -26.83
C LEU A 533 25.72 -28.90 -26.87
N SER A 534 26.16 -29.35 -28.05
CA SER A 534 27.44 -30.07 -28.23
C SER A 534 27.63 -31.24 -27.24
N GLY A 535 26.54 -31.92 -26.85
CA GLY A 535 26.57 -33.07 -25.95
C GLY A 535 26.85 -32.78 -24.46
N ARG A 536 27.00 -31.52 -24.04
CA ARG A 536 27.35 -31.18 -22.64
C ARG A 536 26.10 -30.89 -21.82
N ILE A 537 25.62 -31.89 -21.07
CA ILE A 537 24.55 -31.72 -20.08
C ILE A 537 25.17 -31.42 -18.71
N PRO A 538 24.86 -30.29 -18.06
CA PRO A 538 25.44 -29.94 -16.76
C PRO A 538 25.04 -30.89 -15.63
N ASN A 539 25.92 -31.06 -14.64
CA ASN A 539 25.62 -31.88 -13.46
C ASN A 539 24.54 -31.25 -12.57
N THR A 540 24.56 -29.92 -12.45
CA THR A 540 23.65 -29.15 -11.60
C THR A 540 23.34 -27.81 -12.22
N PHE A 541 22.14 -27.28 -11.95
CA PHE A 541 21.77 -25.90 -12.28
C PHE A 541 21.74 -25.01 -11.05
N SER A 542 22.25 -23.78 -11.20
CA SER A 542 21.99 -22.65 -10.30
C SER A 542 20.49 -22.32 -10.22
N LEU A 543 20.09 -21.42 -9.30
CA LEU A 543 18.69 -21.00 -9.20
C LEU A 543 18.23 -20.24 -10.46
N GLU A 544 19.12 -19.44 -11.04
CA GLU A 544 18.86 -18.71 -12.27
C GLU A 544 18.68 -19.67 -13.46
N GLU A 545 19.55 -20.67 -13.58
CA GLU A 545 19.41 -21.73 -14.60
C GLU A 545 18.15 -22.57 -14.40
N GLN A 546 17.77 -22.88 -13.15
CA GLN A 546 16.47 -23.49 -12.85
C GLN A 546 15.30 -22.64 -13.33
N GLY A 547 15.39 -21.32 -13.16
CA GLY A 547 14.42 -20.36 -13.70
C GLY A 547 14.37 -20.40 -15.23
N LEU A 548 15.53 -20.36 -15.89
CA LEU A 548 15.64 -20.43 -17.35
C LEU A 548 15.05 -21.74 -17.90
N PHE A 549 15.29 -22.86 -17.24
CA PHE A 549 14.69 -24.15 -17.56
C PHE A 549 13.16 -24.09 -17.50
N ALA A 550 12.59 -23.52 -16.43
CA ALA A 550 11.15 -23.39 -16.29
C ALA A 550 10.52 -22.47 -17.36
N VAL A 551 11.18 -21.36 -17.70
CA VAL A 551 10.73 -20.46 -18.78
C VAL A 551 10.80 -21.16 -20.14
N GLY A 552 11.91 -21.83 -20.46
CA GLY A 552 12.07 -22.56 -21.72
C GLY A 552 11.06 -23.70 -21.89
N TYR A 553 10.77 -24.43 -20.80
CA TYR A 553 9.71 -25.42 -20.77
C TYR A 553 8.35 -24.78 -21.10
N TYR A 554 7.99 -23.67 -20.44
CA TYR A 554 6.69 -23.02 -20.62
C TYR A 554 6.53 -22.47 -22.04
N HIS A 555 7.54 -21.77 -22.55
CA HIS A 555 7.56 -21.24 -23.91
C HIS A 555 7.34 -22.34 -24.96
N GLN A 556 8.10 -23.44 -24.86
CA GLN A 556 7.95 -24.55 -25.79
C GLN A 556 6.61 -25.24 -25.63
N ARG A 557 6.11 -25.42 -24.41
CA ARG A 557 4.80 -26.02 -24.14
C ARG A 557 3.69 -25.21 -24.79
N ASN A 558 3.70 -23.88 -24.66
CA ASN A 558 2.75 -22.97 -25.28
C ASN A 558 2.81 -23.09 -26.82
N GLU A 559 4.00 -23.10 -27.40
CA GLU A 559 4.20 -23.25 -28.85
C GLU A 559 3.64 -24.59 -29.39
N LEU A 560 3.86 -25.69 -28.67
CA LEU A 560 3.35 -27.01 -29.04
C LEU A 560 1.81 -27.10 -29.01
N PHE A 561 1.15 -26.22 -28.25
CA PHE A 561 -0.32 -26.11 -28.24
C PHE A 561 -0.83 -25.33 -29.44
N LYS A 562 -0.20 -24.21 -29.80
CA LYS A 562 -0.58 -23.40 -30.98
C LYS A 562 -0.62 -24.22 -32.27
N LYS A 563 0.45 -24.97 -32.54
CA LYS A 563 0.55 -25.82 -33.73
C LYS A 563 -0.52 -26.92 -33.79
N LYS A 564 -1.14 -27.29 -32.66
CA LYS A 564 -2.25 -28.25 -32.64
C LYS A 564 -3.55 -27.59 -33.11
N GLU A 565 -3.82 -26.36 -32.69
CA GLU A 565 -5.04 -25.62 -33.02
C GLU A 565 -5.09 -25.28 -34.52
N GLU A 566 -3.96 -24.85 -35.09
CA GLU A 566 -3.82 -24.57 -36.54
C GLU A 566 -4.07 -25.82 -37.40
N LEU A 567 -3.64 -27.01 -36.93
CA LEU A 567 -3.88 -28.29 -37.63
C LEU A 567 -5.34 -28.75 -37.55
N SER A 568 -6.11 -28.29 -36.55
CA SER A 568 -7.53 -28.66 -36.36
C SER A 568 -8.54 -27.68 -36.97
N GLN A 569 -8.11 -26.49 -37.39
CA GLN A 569 -8.97 -25.50 -38.07
C GLN A 569 -8.85 -25.55 -39.60
N GLY A 570 -7.99 -26.42 -40.13
CA GLY A 570 -7.80 -26.67 -41.57
C GLY A 570 -8.49 -27.93 -42.09
N GLU A 571 -9.35 -28.57 -41.29
CA GLU A 571 -10.32 -29.60 -41.68
C GLU A 571 -11.72 -28.97 -41.71
#